data_AF-S0J668-F1
#
_entry.id   AF-S0J668-F1
#
_cell.length_a   1.000
_cell.length_b   1.000
_cell.length_c   1.000
_cell.angle_alpha   90.00
_cell.angle_beta   90.00
_cell.angle_gamma   90.00
#
_symmetry.space_group_name_H-M   'P 1'
#
loop_
_entity.id
_entity.type
_entity.pdbx_description
1 polymer ?
#
loop_
_entity_poly.entity_id
_entity_poly.type
_entity_poly.pdbx_seq_one_letter_code
_entity_poly.pdbx_strand_id
1 'polypeptide(L)' 'MGAVVTKDVPPYAIVCGNPARVIRYRFSDDVIHRLEKICWWNYSLKKIDGLANFADNVEEFIKKAEDSG' A
#
# COMPACT_ATOMS: atom_id res chain seq x y z
N MET A 1 -7.34 -17.52 15.38
CA MET A 1 -8.51 -16.66 15.08
C MET A 1 -8.48 -16.35 13.59
N GLY A 2 -9.63 -16.43 12.90
CA GLY A 2 -9.73 -16.14 11.47
C GLY A 2 -10.60 -14.91 11.20
N ALA A 3 -10.34 -14.21 10.11
CA ALA A 3 -11.24 -13.22 9.56
C ALA A 3 -12.07 -13.86 8.44
N VAL A 4 -13.40 -13.73 8.48
CA VAL A 4 -14.27 -14.22 7.39
C VAL A 4 -14.72 -13.02 6.59
N VAL A 5 -14.04 -12.82 5.47
CA VAL A 5 -14.31 -11.72 4.55
C VAL A 5 -15.52 -12.07 3.68
N THR A 6 -16.62 -11.35 3.89
CA THR A 6 -17.89 -11.57 3.18
C THR A 6 -18.21 -10.46 2.18
N LYS A 7 -17.35 -9.44 2.09
CA LYS A 7 -17.50 -8.23 1.26
C LYS A 7 -16.13 -7.79 0.75
N ASP A 8 -16.11 -6.95 -0.28
CA ASP A 8 -14.88 -6.38 -0.80
C ASP A 8 -14.10 -5.60 0.27
N VAL A 9 -12.78 -5.76 0.25
CA VAL A 9 -11.86 -5.10 1.17
C VAL A 9 -11.20 -3.95 0.41
N PRO A 10 -11.36 -2.69 0.87
CA PRO A 10 -10.73 -1.56 0.22
C PRO A 10 -9.19 -1.68 0.22
N PRO A 11 -8.52 -1.10 -0.78
CA PRO A 11 -7.06 -1.02 -0.83
C PRO A 11 -6.48 -0.49 0.49
N TYR A 12 -5.43 -1.15 0.98
CA TYR A 12 -4.74 -0.79 2.22
C TYR A 12 -5.62 -0.82 3.50
N ALA A 13 -6.84 -1.35 3.45
CA ALA A 13 -7.67 -1.55 4.63
C ALA A 13 -7.13 -2.71 5.49
N ILE A 14 -7.20 -2.53 6.80
CA ILE A 14 -6.98 -3.59 7.79
C ILE A 14 -8.36 -4.03 8.26
N VAL A 15 -8.65 -5.32 8.10
CA VAL A 15 -9.93 -5.93 8.50
C VAL A 15 -9.73 -6.98 9.58
N CYS A 16 -10.73 -7.14 10.45
CA CYS A 16 -10.73 -8.18 11.47
C CYS A 16 -12.15 -8.66 11.78
N GLY A 17 -12.27 -9.87 12.34
CA GLY A 17 -13.53 -10.44 12.82
C GLY A 17 -14.24 -11.39 11.85
N ASN A 18 -15.33 -11.98 12.33
CA ASN A 18 -16.22 -12.85 11.57
C ASN A 18 -17.69 -12.42 11.84
N PRO A 19 -18.36 -11.71 10.92
CA PRO A 19 -17.87 -11.25 9.62
C PRO A 19 -16.82 -10.13 9.76
N ALA A 20 -15.87 -10.08 8.83
CA ALA A 20 -14.78 -9.12 8.84
C ALA A 20 -15.28 -7.68 8.64
N ARG A 21 -14.75 -6.74 9.43
CA ARG A 21 -15.01 -5.29 9.31
C ARG A 21 -13.70 -4.53 9.22
N VAL A 22 -13.71 -3.40 8.51
CA VAL A 22 -12.58 -2.46 8.45
C VAL A 22 -12.36 -1.86 9.83
N ILE A 23 -11.16 -2.03 10.38
CA ILE A 23 -10.78 -1.48 11.69
C ILE A 23 -9.95 -0.20 11.56
N ARG A 24 -9.14 -0.09 10.50
CA ARG A 24 -8.37 1.11 10.11
C ARG A 24 -7.73 0.91 8.74
N TYR A 25 -7.12 1.95 8.20
CA TYR A 25 -6.25 1.86 7.02
C TYR A 25 -4.77 1.81 7.44
N ARG A 26 -3.93 1.27 6.55
CA ARG A 26 -2.46 1.22 6.74
C ARG A 26 -1.83 2.61 6.64
N PHE A 27 -2.38 3.47 5.78
CA PHE A 27 -1.91 4.82 5.51
C PHE A 27 -3.09 5.79 5.42
N SER A 28 -2.80 7.09 5.29
CA SER A 28 -3.82 8.11 4.97
C SER A 28 -4.34 7.93 3.54
N ASP A 29 -5.53 8.45 3.26
CA ASP A 29 -6.15 8.37 1.92
C ASP A 29 -5.26 8.98 0.81
N ASP A 30 -4.54 10.08 1.11
CA ASP A 30 -3.61 10.71 0.16
C ASP A 30 -2.46 9.77 -0.23
N VAL A 31 -1.82 9.15 0.77
CA VAL A 31 -0.73 8.19 0.57
C VAL A 31 -1.21 6.97 -0.19
N ILE A 32 -2.41 6.46 0.14
CA ILE A 32 -3.03 5.34 -0.58
C ILE A 32 -3.20 5.71 -2.06
N HIS A 33 -3.80 6.86 -2.35
CA HIS A 33 -4.04 7.30 -3.72
C HIS A 33 -2.75 7.43 -4.54
N ARG A 34 -1.69 7.99 -3.93
CA ARG A 34 -0.37 8.10 -4.58
C ARG A 34 0.27 6.72 -4.82
N LEU A 35 0.22 5.81 -3.85
CA LEU A 35 0.73 4.45 -4.02
C LEU A 35 -0.01 3.67 -5.10
N GLU A 36 -1.33 3.80 -5.17
CA GLU A 36 -2.16 3.20 -6.22
C GLU A 36 -1.83 3.76 -7.59
N LYS A 37 -1.55 5.06 -7.70
CA LYS A 37 -1.14 5.69 -8.96
C LYS A 37 0.23 5.22 -9.42
N ILE A 38 1.17 5.06 -8.48
CA ILE A 38 2.54 4.60 -8.76
C ILE A 38 2.55 3.13 -9.22
N CYS A 39 1.66 2.29 -8.65
CA CYS A 39 1.62 0.85 -8.89
C CYS A 39 3.02 0.22 -8.75
N TRP A 40 3.75 0.53 -7.68
CA TRP A 40 5.17 0.17 -7.53
C TRP A 40 5.43 -1.34 -7.65
N TRP A 41 4.44 -2.17 -7.32
CA TRP A 41 4.50 -3.63 -7.48
C TRP A 41 4.60 -4.08 -8.95
N ASN A 42 4.29 -3.23 -9.92
CA ASN A 42 4.46 -3.49 -11.35
C ASN A 42 5.84 -3.09 -11.88
N TYR A 43 6.71 -2.51 -11.05
CA TYR A 43 8.04 -2.09 -11.48
C TYR A 43 8.98 -3.29 -11.68
N SER A 44 9.98 -3.10 -12.55
CA SER A 44 11.04 -4.09 -12.71
C SER A 44 11.87 -4.20 -11.43
N LEU A 45 12.47 -5.37 -11.19
CA LEU A 45 13.29 -5.62 -10.00
C LEU A 45 14.40 -4.57 -9.82
N LYS A 46 15.04 -4.15 -10.91
CA LYS A 46 16.07 -3.10 -10.88
C LYS A 46 15.54 -1.76 -10.34
N LYS A 47 14.30 -1.40 -10.68
CA LYS A 47 13.67 -0.17 -10.17
C LYS A 47 13.27 -0.34 -8.71
N ILE A 48 12.79 -1.52 -8.31
CA ILE A 48 12.46 -1.84 -6.91
C ILE A 48 13.72 -1.81 -6.03
N ASP A 49 14.84 -2.39 -6.47
CA ASP A 49 16.10 -2.39 -5.73
C ASP A 49 16.60 -0.97 -5.44
N GLY A 50 16.44 -0.04 -6.39
CA GLY A 50 16.78 1.36 -6.19
C GLY A 50 15.89 2.09 -5.18
N LEU A 51 14.65 1.60 -4.98
CA LEU A 51 13.68 2.17 -4.04
C LEU A 51 13.68 1.46 -2.67
N ALA A 52 14.25 0.26 -2.57
CA ALA A 52 14.22 -0.58 -1.36
C ALA A 52 14.79 0.13 -0.13
N ASN A 53 15.75 1.03 -0.31
CA ASN A 53 16.36 1.83 0.76
C ASN A 53 15.39 2.83 1.42
N PHE A 54 14.24 3.11 0.80
CA PHE A 54 13.23 4.06 1.29
C PHE A 54 11.98 3.36 1.82
N ALA A 55 11.98 2.02 1.93
CA ALA A 55 10.78 1.24 2.26
C ALA A 55 10.25 1.48 3.69
N ASP A 56 11.08 2.02 4.59
CA ASP A 56 10.72 2.41 5.95
C ASP A 56 10.02 3.79 6.02
N ASN A 57 10.17 4.63 4.99
CA ASN A 57 9.54 5.94 4.89
C ASN A 57 8.68 6.05 3.63
N VAL A 58 7.37 5.90 3.80
CA VAL A 58 6.40 5.90 2.70
C VAL A 58 6.41 7.20 1.89
N GLU A 59 6.64 8.36 2.51
CA GLU A 59 6.65 9.65 1.81
C GLU A 59 7.87 9.81 0.91
N GLU A 60 9.05 9.41 1.40
CA GLU A 60 10.28 9.41 0.61
C GLU A 60 10.20 8.38 -0.53
N PHE A 61 9.65 7.21 -0.25
CA PHE A 61 9.42 6.17 -1.25
C PHE A 61 8.56 6.68 -2.41
N ILE A 62 7.42 7.31 -2.09
CA ILE A 62 6.50 7.86 -3.09
C ILE A 62 7.18 8.96 -3.90
N LYS A 63 7.87 9.89 -3.25
CA LYS A 63 8.59 10.97 -3.92
C LYS A 63 9.64 10.43 -4.90
N LYS A 64 10.44 9.44 -4.50
CA LYS A 64 11.44 8.81 -5.36
C LYS A 64 10.84 8.00 -6.50
N ALA A 65 9.72 7.35 -6.26
CA ALA A 65 9.01 6.59 -7.28
C ALA A 65 8.41 7.52 -8.36
N GLU A 66 7.90 8.69 -7.97
CA GLU A 66 7.43 9.76 -8.87
C GLU A 66 8.58 10.39 -9.66
N ASP A 67 9.72 10.67 -9.02
CA ASP A 67 10.91 11.26 -9.66
C ASP A 67 11.61 10.31 -10.65
N SER A 68 11.39 9.00 -10.52
CA SER A 68 11.97 7.94 -11.37
C SER A 68 11.08 7.57 -12.57
N GLY A 69 10.13 8.44 -12.93
CA GLY A 69 9.21 8.31 -14.06
C GLY A 69 9.83 8.71 -15.40
#